data_AF-A0A800C8A3-F1
#
_entry.id   AF-A0A800C8A3-F1
#
_cell.length_a   1.000
_cell.length_b   1.000
_cell.length_c   1.000
_cell.angle_alpha   90.00
_cell.angle_beta   90.00
_cell.angle_gamma   90.00
#
_symmetry.space_group_name_H-M   'P 1'
#
loop_
_entity.id
_entity.type
_entity.pdbx_description
1 polymer ?
#
loop_
_entity_poly.entity_id
_entity_poly.type
_entity_poly.pdbx_seq_one_letter_code
_entity_poly.pdbx_strand_id
1 'polypeptide(L)' 'MREILGHRAGRIFLLVLLLAIVGLFAVTPLFARPVVIMGWMSLPFAAGIVFLLIWLCAYLVYFFKYWPFR' A
#
# COMPACT_ATOMS: atom_id res chain seq x y z
N MET A 1 -8.46 20.38 3.08
CA MET A 1 -7.75 19.66 1.98
C MET A 1 -6.43 20.29 1.53
N ARG A 2 -6.19 21.61 1.68
CA ARG A 2 -4.86 22.22 1.43
C ARG A 2 -3.77 21.83 2.45
N GLU A 3 -4.16 21.43 3.66
CA GLU A 3 -3.22 21.05 4.73
C GLU A 3 -2.44 19.76 4.42
N ILE A 4 -3.09 18.78 3.78
CA ILE A 4 -2.45 17.51 3.37
C ILE A 4 -1.39 17.74 2.29
N LEU A 5 -1.59 18.74 1.42
CA LEU A 5 -0.66 19.11 0.35
C LEU A 5 0.51 20.00 0.83
N GLY A 6 0.31 20.73 1.92
CA GLY A 6 1.35 21.55 2.57
C GLY A 6 2.29 20.75 3.46
N HIS A 7 1.80 19.68 4.10
CA HIS A 7 2.63 18.83 4.94
C HIS A 7 3.45 17.84 4.11
N ARG A 8 4.79 17.91 4.21
CA ARG A 8 5.72 16.91 3.62
C ARG A 8 5.31 15.47 3.96
N ALA A 9 4.71 15.28 5.13
CA ALA A 9 4.14 14.04 5.61
C ALA A 9 3.03 13.45 4.73
N GLY A 10 2.06 14.28 4.33
CA GLY A 10 0.97 13.85 3.46
C GLY A 10 1.47 13.44 2.09
N ARG A 11 2.50 14.12 1.57
CA ARG A 11 3.17 13.72 0.32
C ARG A 11 3.89 12.39 0.43
N ILE A 12 4.55 12.11 1.55
CA ILE A 12 5.21 10.80 1.75
C ILE A 12 4.16 9.68 1.78
N PHE A 13 3.04 9.88 2.49
CA PHE A 13 1.94 8.92 2.48
C PHE A 13 1.40 8.68 1.06
N LEU A 14 1.15 9.76 0.30
CA LEU A 14 0.68 9.67 -1.08
C LEU A 14 1.70 9.00 -2.01
N LEU A 15 3.01 9.23 -1.82
CA LEU A 15 4.06 8.56 -2.58
C LEU A 15 4.13 7.07 -2.26
N VAL A 16 4.01 6.68 -0.99
CA VAL A 16 3.98 5.27 -0.59
C VAL A 16 2.73 4.58 -1.15
N LEU A 17 1.59 5.26 -1.12
CA LEU A 17 0.36 4.79 -1.76
C LEU A 17 0.54 4.59 -3.27
N LEU A 18 1.14 5.57 -3.95
CA LEU A 18 1.41 5.51 -5.37
C LEU A 18 2.35 4.34 -5.70
N LEU A 19 3.44 4.18 -4.93
CA LEU A 19 4.40 3.09 -5.08
C LEU A 19 3.75 1.71 -4.84
N ALA A 20 2.85 1.60 -3.85
CA ALA A 20 2.13 0.37 -3.59
C ALA A 20 1.20 -0.01 -4.77
N ILE A 21 0.53 0.97 -5.38
CA ILE A 21 -0.31 0.75 -6.57
C ILE A 21 0.57 0.34 -7.76
N VAL A 22 1.65 1.07 -8.03
CA VAL A 22 2.59 0.74 -9.12
C VAL A 22 3.20 -0.65 -8.92
N GLY A 23 3.56 -1.00 -7.69
CA GLY A 23 4.05 -2.33 -7.33
C GLY A 23 3.01 -3.41 -7.60
N LEU A 24 1.74 -3.18 -7.27
CA LEU A 24 0.66 -4.12 -7.58
C LEU A 24 0.52 -4.32 -9.10
N PHE A 25 0.48 -3.23 -9.88
CA PHE A 25 0.43 -3.27 -11.34
C PHE A 25 1.67 -3.91 -11.98
N ALA A 26 2.84 -3.83 -11.37
CA ALA A 26 4.04 -4.53 -11.86
C ALA A 26 3.92 -6.05 -11.70
N VAL A 27 3.13 -6.52 -10.71
CA VAL A 27 2.93 -7.94 -10.41
C VAL A 27 1.70 -8.51 -11.13
N THR A 28 0.75 -7.68 -11.59
CA THR A 28 -0.44 -8.16 -12.32
C THR A 28 -0.15 -9.02 -13.56
N PRO A 29 0.93 -8.84 -14.35
CA PRO A 29 1.24 -9.74 -15.46
C PRO A 29 1.52 -11.18 -15.02
N LEU A 30 1.99 -11.36 -13.78
CA LEU A 30 2.24 -12.68 -13.19
C LEU A 30 0.95 -13.37 -12.75
N PHE A 31 -0.18 -12.65 -12.64
CA PHE A 31 -1.47 -13.22 -12.24
C PHE A 31 -2.07 -14.15 -13.29
N ALA A 32 -1.66 -14.01 -14.56
CA ALA A 32 -2.07 -14.91 -15.63
C ALA A 32 -1.49 -16.33 -15.46
N ARG A 33 -0.46 -16.50 -14.63
CA ARG A 33 0.12 -17.80 -14.32
C ARG A 33 -0.55 -18.36 -13.06
N PRO A 34 -0.94 -19.65 -13.03
CA PRO A 34 -1.51 -20.29 -11.85
C PRO A 34 -0.41 -20.57 -10.81
N VAL A 35 0.10 -19.49 -10.20
CA VAL A 35 1.11 -19.57 -9.15
C VAL A 35 0.39 -19.66 -7.82
N VAL A 36 0.64 -20.76 -7.11
CA VAL A 36 0.14 -21.01 -5.75
C VAL A 36 1.31 -20.91 -4.79
N ILE A 37 1.20 -19.99 -3.84
CA ILE A 37 2.16 -19.78 -2.76
C ILE A 37 1.76 -20.70 -1.61
N MET A 38 2.72 -21.50 -1.13
CA MET A 38 2.55 -22.44 -0.01
C MET A 38 1.42 -23.49 -0.19
N GLY A 39 0.93 -23.70 -1.42
CA GLY A 39 -0.08 -24.71 -1.74
C GLY A 39 -1.53 -24.34 -1.40
N TRP A 40 -1.79 -23.20 -0.78
CA TRP A 40 -3.14 -22.75 -0.41
C TRP A 40 -3.46 -21.31 -0.83
N MET A 41 -2.45 -20.49 -1.11
CA MET A 41 -2.63 -19.07 -1.37
C MET A 41 -2.38 -18.73 -2.84
N SER A 42 -3.36 -18.15 -3.53
CA SER A 42 -3.14 -17.69 -4.90
C SER A 42 -2.25 -16.44 -4.93
N LEU A 43 -1.41 -16.31 -5.94
CA LEU A 43 -0.52 -15.16 -6.08
C LEU A 43 -1.27 -13.79 -6.11
N PRO A 44 -2.45 -13.65 -6.76
CA PRO A 44 -3.26 -12.43 -6.65
C PRO A 44 -3.70 -12.12 -5.21
N PHE A 45 -4.08 -13.15 -4.45
CA PHE A 45 -4.50 -12.98 -3.06
C PHE A 45 -3.34 -12.55 -2.16
N ALA A 46 -2.18 -13.17 -2.31
CA ALA A 46 -0.97 -12.81 -1.60
C ALA A 46 -0.52 -11.37 -1.90
N ALA A 47 -0.55 -10.97 -3.18
CA ALA A 47 -0.23 -9.60 -3.60
C ALA A 47 -1.19 -8.58 -3.00
N GLY A 48 -2.49 -8.91 -2.93
CA GLY A 48 -3.51 -8.09 -2.27
C GLY A 48 -3.25 -7.93 -0.76
N ILE A 49 -2.87 -9.00 -0.06
CA ILE A 49 -2.50 -8.94 1.36
C ILE A 49 -1.28 -8.03 1.56
N VAL A 50 -0.23 -8.20 0.77
CA VAL A 50 0.99 -7.36 0.87
C VAL A 50 0.64 -5.89 0.62
N PHE A 51 -0.17 -5.60 -0.40
CA PHE A 51 -0.65 -4.25 -0.68
C PHE A 51 -1.41 -3.66 0.52
N LEU A 52 -2.36 -4.41 1.09
CA LEU A 52 -3.13 -3.99 2.26
C LEU A 52 -2.25 -3.73 3.48
N LEU A 53 -1.25 -4.59 3.73
CA LEU A 53 -0.32 -4.42 4.85
C LEU A 53 0.55 -3.18 4.69
N ILE A 54 1.13 -2.97 3.50
CA ILE A 54 1.92 -1.76 3.21
C ILE A 54 1.05 -0.52 3.40
N TRP A 55 -0.17 -0.56 2.88
CA TRP A 55 -1.13 0.54 3.00
C TRP A 55 -1.50 0.83 4.45
N LEU A 56 -1.82 -0.20 5.22
CA LEU A 56 -2.17 -0.08 6.64
C LEU A 56 -1.00 0.48 7.45
N CYS A 57 0.22 -0.02 7.25
CA CYS A 57 1.40 0.50 7.91
C CYS A 57 1.62 1.98 7.56
N ALA A 58 1.53 2.36 6.29
CA ALA A 58 1.65 3.75 5.86
C ALA A 58 0.56 4.64 6.49
N TYR A 59 -0.66 4.14 6.55
CA TYR A 59 -1.80 4.82 7.17
C TYR A 59 -1.59 5.01 8.67
N LEU A 60 -1.18 3.97 9.40
CA LEU A 60 -0.90 4.05 10.84
C LEU A 60 0.26 5.01 11.14
N VAL A 61 1.33 4.97 10.35
CA VAL A 61 2.46 5.90 10.49
C VAL A 61 2.00 7.34 10.29
N TYR A 62 1.16 7.59 9.28
CA TYR A 62 0.60 8.91 9.04
C TYR A 62 -0.33 9.34 10.18
N PHE A 63 -1.24 8.46 10.60
CA PHE A 63 -2.20 8.69 11.68
C PHE A 63 -1.47 8.99 12.99
N PHE A 64 -0.65 8.07 13.52
CA PHE A 64 0.00 8.29 14.82
C PHE A 64 0.90 9.52 14.86
N LYS A 65 1.54 9.90 13.75
CA LYS A 65 2.51 10.99 13.73
C LYS A 65 1.92 12.37 13.41
N TYR A 66 0.85 12.42 12.62
CA TYR A 66 0.29 13.67 12.10
C TYR A 66 -1.17 13.90 12.47
N TRP A 67 -1.80 13.00 13.24
CA TRP A 67 -3.18 13.18 13.68
C TRP A 67 -3.32 14.42 14.58
N PRO A 68 -4.21 15.36 14.22
CA PRO A 68 -4.30 16.67 14.86
C PRO A 68 -4.98 16.68 16.23
N PHE A 69 -5.52 15.56 16.70
CA PHE A 69 -6.15 15.43 18.03
C PHE A 69 -5.15 15.01 19.12
N ARG A 70 -3.95 15.61 19.12
CA ARG A 70 -3.05 15.60 20.28
C ARG A 70 -3.14 16.93 21.01
#